data_AF-A0A7V6VSG1-F1
#
_entry.id   AF-A0A7V6VSG1-F1
#
_cell.length_a   1.000
_cell.length_b   1.000
_cell.length_c   1.000
_cell.angle_alpha   90.00
_cell.angle_beta   90.00
_cell.angle_gamma   90.00
#
_symmetry.space_group_name_H-M   'P 1'
#
loop_
_entity.id
_entity.type
_entity.pdbx_description
1 polymer ?
#
loop_
_entity_poly.entity_id
_entity_poly.type
_entity_poly.pdbx_seq_one_letter_code
_entity_poly.pdbx_strand_id
1 'polypeptide(L)'
;MKKNKEFEKELLDINIKISCLFFLILTTTLYLIIFYKRRAEIIDDKCNTNYQDKYPDTSNYLRVIVIILLLVNGIFLYYSYQNLKDSINEYNITGVYSNVEANYNSFYTNLLQFGAVLITFYNVFVLDIDTTSIITG
;
A
#
# COMPACT_ATOMS: atom_id res chain seq x y z
N MET A 1 25.03 26.89 4.63
CA MET A 1 23.88 26.50 5.48
C MET A 1 22.63 26.07 4.70
N LYS A 2 22.17 26.77 3.65
CA LYS A 2 20.98 26.36 2.86
C LYS A 2 21.15 25.00 2.13
N LYS A 3 22.29 24.78 1.46
CA LYS A 3 22.60 23.51 0.76
C LYS A 3 22.54 22.26 1.64
N ASN A 4 22.97 22.33 2.91
CA ASN A 4 22.89 21.18 3.81
C ASN A 4 21.44 20.82 4.17
N LYS A 5 20.56 21.82 4.33
CA LYS A 5 19.15 21.57 4.65
C LYS A 5 18.38 20.96 3.49
N GLU A 6 18.70 21.36 2.26
CA GLU A 6 18.13 20.77 1.04
C GLU A 6 18.58 19.30 0.89
N PHE A 7 19.87 19.04 1.11
CA PHE A 7 20.43 17.68 1.05
C PHE A 7 19.86 16.75 2.14
N GLU A 8 19.70 17.23 3.38
CA GLU A 8 19.07 16.47 4.46
C GLU A 8 17.60 16.10 4.15
N LYS A 9 16.86 17.02 3.51
CA LYS A 9 15.48 16.79 3.09
C LYS A 9 15.40 15.73 2.00
N GLU A 10 16.27 15.80 0.99
CA GLU A 10 16.32 14.78 -0.08
C GLU A 10 16.69 13.39 0.46
N LEU A 11 17.63 13.32 1.40
CA LEU A 11 17.98 12.07 2.09
C LEU A 11 16.80 11.49 2.88
N LEU A 12 16.06 12.34 3.59
CA LEU A 12 14.86 11.93 4.30
C LEU A 12 13.81 11.35 3.34
N ASP A 13 13.57 12.01 2.21
CA ASP A 13 12.61 11.56 1.19
C ASP A 13 13.02 10.20 0.60
N ILE A 14 14.31 9.99 0.33
CA ILE A 14 14.84 8.70 -0.14
C ILE A 14 14.62 7.61 0.93
N ASN A 15 14.94 7.89 2.19
CA ASN A 15 14.77 6.94 3.29
C ASN A 15 13.29 6.54 3.48
N ILE A 16 12.37 7.50 3.36
CA ILE A 16 10.93 7.23 3.44
C ILE A 16 10.50 6.32 2.28
N LYS A 17 10.96 6.59 1.05
CA LYS A 17 10.65 5.74 -0.13
C LYS A 17 11.21 4.32 0.03
N ILE A 18 12.44 4.16 0.52
CA ILE A 18 13.03 2.84 0.80
C ILE A 18 12.21 2.10 1.87
N SER A 19 11.79 2.80 2.92
CA SER A 19 10.95 2.22 3.97
C SER A 19 9.60 1.75 3.42
N CYS A 20 8.96 2.55 2.57
CA CYS A 20 7.72 2.15 1.88
C CYS A 20 7.92 0.90 1.02
N LEU A 21 9.03 0.79 0.29
CA LEU A 21 9.33 -0.39 -0.52
C LEU A 21 9.52 -1.64 0.35
N PHE A 22 10.25 -1.51 1.46
CA PHE A 22 10.42 -2.60 2.43
C PHE A 22 9.07 -3.08 2.97
N PHE A 23 8.20 -2.15 3.34
CA PHE A 23 6.85 -2.47 3.83
C PHE A 23 5.98 -3.14 2.76
N LEU A 24 6.09 -2.76 1.50
CA LEU A 24 5.40 -3.44 0.40
C LEU A 24 5.89 -4.88 0.23
N ILE A 25 7.20 -5.12 0.27
CA ILE A 25 7.78 -6.48 0.21
C ILE A 25 7.29 -7.34 1.39
N LEU A 26 7.28 -6.78 2.59
CA LEU A 26 6.75 -7.45 3.79
C LEU A 26 5.27 -7.82 3.58
N THR A 27 4.47 -6.89 3.08
CA THR A 27 3.04 -7.09 2.81
C THR A 27 2.82 -8.22 1.80
N THR A 28 3.58 -8.24 0.70
CA THR A 28 3.54 -9.32 -0.30
C THR A 28 3.93 -10.67 0.30
N THR A 29 4.93 -10.70 1.18
CA THR A 29 5.36 -11.92 1.87
C THR A 29 4.27 -12.47 2.78
N LEU A 30 3.60 -11.61 3.55
CA LEU A 30 2.47 -12.00 4.40
C LEU A 30 1.30 -12.54 3.56
N TYR A 31 0.98 -11.90 2.43
CA TYR A 31 -0.03 -12.40 1.48
C TYR A 31 0.32 -13.78 0.92
N LEU A 32 1.59 -14.02 0.57
CA LEU A 32 2.04 -15.33 0.07
C LEU A 32 1.84 -16.42 1.12
N ILE A 33 2.11 -16.13 2.40
CA ILE A 33 1.89 -17.11 3.48
C ILE A 33 0.40 -17.45 3.61
N ILE A 34 -0.49 -16.44 3.58
CA ILE A 34 -1.95 -16.65 3.60
C ILE A 34 -2.37 -17.52 2.40
N PHE A 35 -1.87 -17.21 1.21
CA PHE A 35 -2.19 -17.95 -0.01
C PHE A 35 -1.79 -19.43 0.07
N TYR A 36 -0.57 -19.73 0.53
CA TYR A 36 -0.10 -21.11 0.62
C TYR A 36 -0.80 -21.91 1.72
N LYS A 37 -1.11 -21.28 2.86
CA LYS A 37 -1.93 -21.92 3.91
C LYS A 37 -3.31 -22.29 3.38
N ARG A 38 -3.97 -21.36 2.68
CA ARG A 38 -5.28 -21.62 2.07
C ARG A 38 -5.25 -22.68 0.98
N ARG A 39 -4.16 -22.73 0.22
CA ARG A 39 -3.95 -23.84 -0.73
C ARG A 39 -3.81 -25.18 -0.02
N ALA A 40 -3.15 -25.22 1.15
CA ALA A 40 -3.05 -26.41 1.97
C ALA A 40 -4.41 -26.84 2.54
N GLU A 41 -5.23 -25.89 3.01
CA GLU A 41 -6.63 -26.14 3.43
C GLU A 41 -7.44 -26.85 2.33
N ILE A 42 -7.39 -26.34 1.09
CA ILE A 42 -8.12 -26.95 -0.05
C ILE A 42 -7.62 -28.38 -0.35
N ILE A 43 -6.33 -28.66 -0.14
CA ILE A 43 -5.76 -30.00 -0.34
C ILE A 43 -6.21 -30.92 0.79
N ASP A 44 -6.18 -30.43 2.03
CA ASP A 44 -6.61 -31.17 3.21
C ASP A 44 -8.08 -31.60 3.10
N ASP A 45 -8.95 -30.69 2.64
CA ASP A 45 -10.36 -30.97 2.38
C ASP A 45 -10.59 -32.06 1.31
N LYS A 46 -9.74 -32.09 0.27
CA LYS A 46 -9.90 -33.01 -0.87
C LYS A 46 -9.21 -34.36 -0.69
N CYS A 47 -8.11 -34.38 0.05
CA CYS A 47 -7.23 -35.54 0.17
C CYS A 47 -7.18 -36.13 1.57
N ASN A 48 -7.95 -35.58 2.53
CA ASN A 48 -7.97 -36.00 3.93
C ASN A 48 -6.56 -36.00 4.54
N THR A 49 -5.86 -34.88 4.37
CA THR A 49 -4.50 -34.63 4.88
C THR A 49 -4.51 -33.49 5.90
N ASN A 50 -3.36 -33.24 6.56
CA ASN A 50 -3.19 -32.17 7.55
C ASN A 50 -1.95 -31.28 7.22
N TYR A 51 -1.86 -30.79 5.98
CA TYR A 51 -0.76 -29.92 5.55
C TYR A 51 -0.89 -28.48 6.07
N GLN A 52 -2.10 -27.99 6.33
CA GLN A 52 -2.34 -26.64 6.82
C GLN A 52 -1.69 -26.39 8.18
N ASP A 53 -1.60 -27.42 9.03
CA ASP A 53 -1.04 -27.36 10.39
C ASP A 53 0.45 -27.01 10.40
N LYS A 54 1.13 -27.14 9.26
CA LYS A 54 2.54 -26.76 9.09
C LYS A 54 2.74 -25.27 8.83
N TYR A 55 1.66 -24.52 8.60
CA TYR A 55 1.70 -23.07 8.38
C TYR A 55 1.46 -22.30 9.68
N PRO A 56 2.02 -21.09 9.82
CA PRO A 56 1.75 -20.26 10.99
C PRO A 56 0.28 -19.87 11.11
N ASP A 57 -0.12 -19.40 12.28
CA ASP A 57 -1.39 -18.72 12.44
C ASP A 57 -1.39 -17.41 11.63
N THR A 58 -2.42 -17.24 10.82
CA THR A 58 -2.58 -16.14 9.86
C THR A 58 -3.77 -15.23 10.19
N SER A 59 -4.50 -15.48 11.28
CA SER A 59 -5.75 -14.78 11.61
C SER A 59 -5.60 -13.25 11.66
N ASN A 60 -4.41 -12.74 12.00
CA ASN A 60 -4.15 -11.30 12.07
C ASN A 60 -3.35 -10.74 10.89
N TYR A 61 -2.87 -11.58 9.97
CA TYR A 61 -1.97 -11.13 8.91
C TYR A 61 -2.65 -10.13 7.98
N LEU A 62 -3.93 -10.33 7.65
CA LEU A 62 -4.69 -9.40 6.84
C LEU A 62 -4.84 -8.03 7.51
N ARG A 63 -5.09 -7.98 8.82
CA ARG A 63 -5.16 -6.74 9.60
C ARG A 63 -3.82 -5.99 9.55
N VAL A 64 -2.71 -6.70 9.73
CA VAL A 64 -1.35 -6.12 9.65
C VAL A 64 -1.06 -5.58 8.25
N ILE A 65 -1.34 -6.37 7.21
CA ILE A 65 -1.22 -6.00 5.80
C ILE A 65 -1.96 -4.70 5.52
N VAL A 66 -3.22 -4.61 5.93
CA VAL A 66 -4.07 -3.44 5.64
C VAL A 66 -3.57 -2.19 6.35
N ILE A 67 -3.10 -2.29 7.60
CA ILE A 67 -2.47 -1.18 8.31
C ILE A 67 -1.24 -0.69 7.56
N ILE A 68 -0.36 -1.61 7.12
CA ILE A 68 0.84 -1.27 6.36
C ILE A 68 0.46 -0.58 5.04
N LEU A 69 -0.52 -1.11 4.31
CA LEU A 69 -1.01 -0.50 3.07
C LEU A 69 -1.57 0.89 3.31
N LEU A 70 -2.31 1.11 4.39
CA LEU A 70 -2.88 2.42 4.72
C LEU A 70 -1.78 3.45 4.98
N LEU A 71 -0.74 3.07 5.71
CA LEU A 71 0.44 3.93 5.94
C LEU A 71 1.17 4.24 4.64
N VAL A 72 1.53 3.23 3.85
CA VAL A 72 2.31 3.39 2.61
C VAL A 72 1.53 4.22 1.57
N ASN A 73 0.25 3.93 1.36
CA ASN A 73 -0.57 4.68 0.40
C ASN A 73 -0.84 6.11 0.88
N GLY A 74 -0.97 6.33 2.19
CA GLY A 74 -1.06 7.69 2.75
C GLY A 74 0.19 8.52 2.47
N ILE A 75 1.38 7.91 2.61
CA ILE A 75 2.65 8.56 2.28
C ILE A 75 2.74 8.90 0.79
N PHE A 76 2.39 7.96 -0.10
CA PHE A 76 2.42 8.23 -1.54
C PHE A 76 1.39 9.27 -1.97
N LEU A 77 0.19 9.26 -1.38
CA LEU A 77 -0.81 10.30 -1.62
C LEU A 77 -0.27 11.68 -1.20
N TYR A 78 0.35 11.78 -0.03
CA TYR A 78 0.98 13.02 0.42
C TYR A 78 2.04 13.53 -0.57
N TYR A 79 2.96 12.69 -1.00
CA TYR A 79 3.99 13.09 -1.98
C TYR A 79 3.40 13.47 -3.33
N SER A 80 2.40 12.73 -3.82
CA SER A 80 1.72 13.06 -5.08
C SER A 80 1.02 14.42 -5.01
N TYR A 81 0.43 14.75 -3.86
CA TYR A 81 -0.19 16.06 -3.62
C TYR A 81 0.86 17.18 -3.58
N GLN A 82 2.00 16.98 -2.91
CA GLN A 82 3.07 17.98 -2.91
C GLN A 82 3.60 18.23 -4.32
N ASN A 83 3.86 17.18 -5.10
CA ASN A 83 4.33 17.31 -6.48
C ASN A 83 3.33 18.06 -7.37
N LEU A 84 2.03 17.78 -7.21
CA LEU A 84 0.97 18.50 -7.91
C LEU A 84 0.95 19.98 -7.51
N LYS A 85 1.00 20.26 -6.21
CA LYS A 85 1.02 21.64 -5.69
C LYS A 85 2.22 22.43 -6.22
N ASP A 86 3.40 21.82 -6.22
CA ASP A 86 4.63 22.45 -6.71
C ASP A 86 4.55 22.74 -8.21
N SER A 87 3.98 21.81 -9.00
CA SER A 87 3.78 22.00 -10.44
C SER A 87 2.77 23.10 -10.76
N ILE A 88 1.68 23.19 -10.00
CA ILE A 88 0.70 24.28 -10.15
C ILE A 88 1.33 25.62 -9.81
N ASN A 89 2.14 25.68 -8.76
CA ASN A 89 2.86 26.90 -8.39
C ASN A 89 3.86 27.32 -9.47
N GLU A 90 4.62 26.38 -10.02
CA GLU A 90 5.55 26.63 -11.12
C GLU A 90 4.82 27.13 -12.37
N TYR A 91 3.68 26.52 -12.73
CA TYR A 91 2.83 26.99 -13.82
C TYR A 91 2.34 28.42 -13.60
N ASN A 92 1.89 28.76 -12.39
CA ASN A 92 1.43 30.12 -12.08
C ASN A 92 2.55 31.17 -12.20
N ILE A 93 3.82 30.78 -12.02
CA ILE A 93 4.98 31.68 -12.13
C ILE A 93 5.47 31.77 -13.58
N THR A 94 5.57 30.64 -14.27
CA THR A 94 6.28 30.52 -15.56
C THR A 94 5.33 30.49 -16.77
N GLY A 95 4.05 30.18 -16.56
CA GLY A 95 3.07 29.89 -17.62
C GLY A 95 3.31 28.56 -18.35
N VAL A 96 4.31 27.77 -17.94
CA VAL A 96 4.67 26.51 -18.61
C VAL A 96 3.86 25.36 -18.01
N TYR A 97 2.94 24.80 -18.80
CA TYR A 97 2.02 23.75 -18.34
C TYR A 97 2.66 22.35 -18.24
N SER A 98 3.94 22.22 -18.63
CA SER A 98 4.64 20.94 -18.57
C SER A 98 4.59 20.38 -17.15
N ASN A 99 4.25 19.09 -17.02
CA ASN A 99 4.14 18.33 -15.78
C ASN A 99 2.87 18.53 -14.93
N VAL A 100 2.06 19.57 -15.16
CA VAL A 100 0.82 19.78 -14.37
C VAL A 100 -0.17 18.63 -14.60
N GLU A 101 -0.44 18.27 -15.85
CA GLU A 101 -1.35 17.17 -16.19
C GLU A 101 -0.85 15.81 -15.68
N ALA A 102 0.44 15.53 -15.85
CA ALA A 102 1.04 14.29 -15.36
C ALA A 102 0.92 14.17 -13.84
N ASN A 103 1.13 15.26 -13.11
CA ASN A 103 1.01 15.28 -11.66
C ASN A 103 -0.45 15.26 -11.17
N TYR A 104 -1.40 15.79 -11.95
CA TYR A 104 -2.83 15.57 -11.69
C TYR A 104 -3.19 14.08 -11.81
N ASN A 105 -2.80 13.44 -12.91
CA ASN A 105 -3.05 12.02 -13.13
C ASN A 105 -2.40 11.15 -12.05
N SER A 106 -1.17 11.50 -11.64
CA SER A 106 -0.48 10.83 -10.54
C SER A 106 -1.22 11.00 -9.21
N PHE A 107 -1.65 12.22 -8.87
CA PHE A 107 -2.42 12.49 -7.66
C PHE A 107 -3.75 11.72 -7.64
N TYR A 108 -4.53 11.76 -8.71
CA TYR A 108 -5.80 11.02 -8.79
C TYR A 108 -5.60 9.51 -8.69
N THR A 109 -4.55 8.98 -9.30
CA THR A 109 -4.20 7.54 -9.18
C THR A 109 -3.94 7.17 -7.72
N ASN A 110 -3.10 7.94 -7.01
CA ASN A 110 -2.82 7.71 -5.60
C ASN A 110 -4.04 7.90 -4.71
N LEU A 111 -4.92 8.86 -5.04
CA LEU A 111 -6.17 9.10 -4.32
C LEU A 111 -7.12 7.91 -4.43
N LEU A 112 -7.29 7.37 -5.65
CA LEU A 112 -8.12 6.18 -5.90
C LEU A 112 -7.54 4.95 -5.19
N GLN A 113 -6.21 4.77 -5.24
CA GLN A 113 -5.55 3.66 -4.57
C GLN A 113 -5.71 3.75 -3.04
N PHE A 114 -5.54 4.95 -2.47
CA PHE A 114 -5.79 5.18 -1.04
C PHE A 114 -7.26 4.94 -0.67
N GLY A 115 -8.20 5.39 -1.51
CA GLY A 115 -9.63 5.11 -1.35
C GLY A 115 -9.95 3.61 -1.34
N ALA A 116 -9.35 2.83 -2.24
CA ALA A 116 -9.51 1.38 -2.26
C ALA A 116 -9.00 0.74 -0.96
N VAL A 117 -7.85 1.19 -0.45
CA VAL A 117 -7.29 0.71 0.83
C VAL A 117 -8.20 1.08 2.01
N LEU A 118 -8.82 2.27 2.02
CA LEU A 118 -9.80 2.64 3.05
C LEU A 118 -11.03 1.74 3.04
N ILE A 119 -11.52 1.36 1.85
CA ILE A 119 -12.63 0.39 1.72
C ILE A 119 -12.20 -0.97 2.27
N THR A 120 -10.99 -1.44 1.94
CA THR A 120 -10.46 -2.69 2.50
C THR A 120 -10.32 -2.61 4.03
N PHE A 121 -9.83 -1.49 4.55
CA PHE A 121 -9.75 -1.24 6.00
C PHE A 121 -11.11 -1.32 6.67
N TYR A 122 -12.12 -0.66 6.11
CA TYR A 122 -13.49 -0.74 6.62
C TYR A 122 -14.00 -2.19 6.65
N ASN A 123 -13.79 -2.96 5.58
CA ASN A 123 -14.24 -4.35 5.51
C ASN A 123 -13.55 -5.24 6.54
N VAL A 124 -12.25 -5.07 6.74
CA VAL A 124 -11.43 -5.92 7.63
C VAL A 124 -11.58 -5.55 9.11
N PHE A 125 -11.78 -4.27 9.44
CA PHE A 125 -11.83 -3.81 10.84
C PHE A 125 -13.24 -3.49 11.35
N VAL A 126 -14.15 -3.02 10.48
CA VAL A 126 -15.50 -2.61 10.89
C VAL A 126 -16.50 -3.74 10.65
N LEU A 127 -16.41 -4.40 9.50
CA LEU A 127 -17.32 -5.49 9.16
C LEU A 127 -16.80 -6.88 9.60
N ASP A 128 -15.54 -6.96 10.06
CA ASP A 128 -14.81 -8.20 10.37
C ASP A 128 -14.99 -9.27 9.28
N ILE A 129 -15.10 -8.83 8.02
CA ILE A 129 -15.24 -9.74 6.90
C ILE A 129 -13.89 -10.41 6.75
N ASP A 130 -13.86 -11.69 7.06
CA ASP A 130 -12.80 -12.57 6.64
C ASP A 130 -12.83 -12.56 5.10
N THR A 131 -11.99 -11.72 4.48
CA THR A 131 -11.98 -11.52 3.02
C THR A 131 -11.59 -12.79 2.26
N THR A 132 -11.27 -13.86 2.99
CA THR A 132 -11.22 -15.20 2.45
C THR A 132 -12.54 -15.59 1.77
N SER A 133 -13.70 -15.16 2.25
CA SER A 133 -15.02 -15.43 1.64
C SER A 133 -15.29 -14.76 0.28
N ILE A 134 -14.52 -13.72 -0.08
CA ILE A 134 -14.75 -12.93 -1.31
C ILE A 134 -14.14 -13.58 -2.56
N ILE A 135 -13.19 -14.51 -2.40
CA ILE A 135 -12.52 -15.21 -3.52
C ILE A 135 -13.37 -16.41 -4.04
N THR A 136 -14.48 -16.71 -3.37
CA THR A 136 -15.38 -17.84 -3.70
C THR A 136 -16.72 -17.42 -4.32
N GLY A 137 -16.88 -16.14 -4.69
CA GLY A 137 -18.02 -15.65 -5.47
C GLY A 137 -17.75 -15.71 -6.97
#